data_AF-A0A4T0EFD6-F1
#
_entry.id   AF-A0A4T0EFD6-F1
#
_cell.length_a   1.000
_cell.length_b   1.000
_cell.length_c   1.000
_cell.angle_alpha   90.00
_cell.angle_beta   90.00
_cell.angle_gamma   90.00
#
_symmetry.space_group_name_H-M   'P 1'
#
loop_
_entity.id
_entity.type
_entity.pdbx_description
1 polymer ?
#
loop_
_entity_poly.entity_id
_entity_poly.type
_entity_poly.pdbx_seq_one_letter_code
_entity_poly.pdbx_strand_id
1 'polypeptide(L)'
;MTPNNSLLHNPIMSSLESYLRPALQTAQDALVTVVDSLQLRKDAPFSPNIPKELLESMPDLSGRLLLTFPWTKPRPVDPTQHSVWILDNTAYRVQPGQDKKVNKHKADPVLKASPDESLPPPQWEVEYVAAYFSRETCRDASHVIADIARLVGLARGSASEEECLGELKDKLDITPIKKRLEPFLNPILPRHTIRVNIGDVETQTLGPSTSSGISSDLLRLHFDAPAGTQLTTTAAIDSPPCWAVPGRTVLAENTGWGVISDIDDTIKITGTLSPVAVLKSTFIDTPTPVAGMPELYTDLVKLLADPIFFYLSGSPYNLYPFLRSFRKEYFPDGTMILRDASWQNLGGLISSLSVDVKTYKVDRLEKMHTWFPDRQFICIGDSTQKDPESYGEIARRHPGWIKAIYIRRVADENDIQGALDPDRNSNKRFETAFKGLDEKMWLVFDDADEVRRNVQLLTR
;
A
#
# COMPACT_ATOMS: atom_id res chain seq x y z
N MET A 1 -43.09 -32.81 -49.09
CA MET A 1 -41.81 -33.42 -49.47
C MET A 1 -40.69 -32.72 -48.69
N THR A 2 -40.13 -33.37 -47.68
CA THR A 2 -38.84 -33.06 -47.03
C THR A 2 -37.69 -33.68 -47.88
N PRO A 3 -36.40 -33.24 -47.82
CA PRO A 3 -35.51 -33.54 -46.67
C PRO A 3 -34.31 -32.60 -46.35
N ASN A 4 -33.80 -32.81 -45.12
CA ASN A 4 -32.42 -32.82 -44.56
C ASN A 4 -31.40 -31.69 -44.81
N ASN A 5 -30.73 -31.10 -43.80
CA ASN A 5 -29.81 -31.58 -42.73
C ASN A 5 -28.37 -31.94 -43.17
N SER A 6 -27.41 -31.32 -42.45
CA SER A 6 -26.00 -31.68 -42.20
C SER A 6 -24.85 -31.02 -42.99
N LEU A 7 -23.95 -30.46 -42.16
CA LEU A 7 -22.48 -30.40 -42.25
C LEU A 7 -21.84 -29.52 -43.34
N LEU A 8 -21.15 -28.47 -42.89
CA LEU A 8 -19.71 -28.32 -43.15
C LEU A 8 -19.08 -27.52 -42.00
N HIS A 9 -18.43 -28.27 -41.10
CA HIS A 9 -17.29 -27.83 -40.30
C HIS A 9 -16.38 -26.93 -41.14
N ASN A 10 -16.05 -25.73 -40.65
CA ASN A 10 -15.06 -24.88 -41.30
C ASN A 10 -13.65 -25.36 -40.89
N PRO A 11 -12.89 -26.08 -41.75
CA PRO A 11 -11.64 -26.75 -41.36
C PRO A 11 -10.46 -25.79 -41.16
N ILE A 12 -10.66 -24.51 -41.51
CA ILE A 12 -9.63 -23.47 -41.49
C ILE A 12 -9.41 -22.94 -40.06
N MET A 13 -10.44 -22.97 -39.20
CA MET A 13 -10.34 -22.54 -37.80
C MET A 13 -9.68 -23.61 -36.91
N SER A 14 -9.90 -24.90 -37.17
CA SER A 14 -9.25 -25.99 -36.42
C SER A 14 -7.80 -26.22 -36.83
N SER A 15 -7.41 -25.90 -38.08
CA SER A 15 -6.02 -25.99 -38.51
C SER A 15 -5.16 -24.83 -38.00
N LEU A 16 -5.77 -23.65 -37.74
CA LEU A 16 -5.08 -22.49 -37.18
C LEU A 16 -4.63 -22.74 -35.73
N GLU A 17 -5.44 -23.43 -34.92
CA GLU A 17 -5.05 -23.83 -33.55
C GLU A 17 -3.88 -24.82 -33.52
N SER A 18 -3.80 -25.75 -34.48
CA SER A 18 -2.67 -26.68 -34.56
C SER A 18 -1.36 -26.03 -35.03
N TYR A 19 -1.45 -24.95 -35.82
CA TYR A 19 -0.30 -24.16 -36.29
C TYR A 19 0.17 -23.13 -35.26
N LEU A 20 -0.77 -22.60 -34.47
CA LEU A 20 -0.49 -21.62 -33.43
C LEU A 20 0.04 -22.27 -32.16
N ARG A 21 -0.20 -23.57 -31.89
CA ARG A 21 0.27 -24.22 -30.65
C ARG A 21 1.80 -24.30 -30.54
N PRO A 22 2.57 -24.67 -31.59
CA PRO A 22 4.03 -24.57 -31.56
C PRO A 22 4.51 -23.10 -31.51
N ALA A 23 3.83 -22.19 -32.21
CA ALA A 23 4.15 -20.75 -32.17
C ALA A 23 3.82 -20.10 -30.81
N LEU A 24 2.83 -20.61 -30.08
CA LEU A 24 2.47 -20.28 -28.70
C LEU A 24 3.49 -20.85 -27.71
N GLN A 25 4.06 -22.03 -27.99
CA GLN A 25 5.14 -22.62 -27.20
C GLN A 25 6.46 -21.85 -27.41
N THR A 26 6.77 -21.49 -28.67
CA THR A 26 7.87 -20.58 -28.99
C THR A 26 7.61 -19.16 -28.47
N ALA A 27 6.35 -18.72 -28.36
CA ALA A 27 5.97 -17.47 -27.71
C ALA A 27 6.03 -17.55 -26.18
N GLN A 28 5.90 -18.76 -25.58
CA GLN A 28 6.12 -19.03 -24.16
C GLN A 28 7.62 -19.03 -23.82
N ASP A 29 8.46 -19.62 -24.67
CA ASP A 29 9.93 -19.56 -24.55
C ASP A 29 10.46 -18.15 -24.89
N ALA A 30 9.82 -17.48 -25.84
CA ALA A 30 10.05 -16.05 -26.09
C ALA A 30 9.46 -15.18 -24.97
N LEU A 31 8.50 -15.64 -24.17
CA LEU A 31 7.97 -14.89 -23.02
C LEU A 31 9.06 -14.73 -21.95
N VAL A 32 9.87 -15.77 -21.74
CA VAL A 32 11.06 -15.71 -20.87
C VAL A 32 12.09 -14.71 -21.40
N THR A 33 12.20 -14.61 -22.74
CA THR A 33 13.13 -13.70 -23.43
C THR A 33 12.57 -12.26 -23.59
N VAL A 34 11.23 -12.11 -23.55
CA VAL A 34 10.49 -10.85 -23.60
C VAL A 34 10.36 -10.23 -22.22
N VAL A 35 10.37 -11.02 -21.14
CA VAL A 35 10.57 -10.50 -19.78
C VAL A 35 11.94 -9.83 -19.64
N ASP A 36 12.98 -10.32 -20.33
CA ASP A 36 14.30 -9.67 -20.39
C ASP A 36 14.34 -8.40 -21.26
N SER A 37 13.38 -8.22 -22.19
CA SER A 37 13.39 -7.12 -23.18
C SER A 37 12.20 -6.13 -23.10
N LEU A 38 11.16 -6.44 -22.33
CA LEU A 38 10.20 -5.47 -21.83
C LEU A 38 10.93 -4.65 -20.78
N GLN A 39 11.36 -3.46 -21.17
CA GLN A 39 11.81 -2.43 -20.26
C GLN A 39 10.71 -2.15 -19.23
N LEU A 40 10.69 -2.95 -18.15
CA LEU A 40 10.46 -2.44 -16.81
C LEU A 40 11.27 -1.15 -16.73
N ARG A 41 10.59 -0.02 -16.53
CA ARG A 41 11.30 1.22 -16.22
C ARG A 41 12.19 0.93 -15.03
N LYS A 42 13.51 0.81 -15.27
CA LYS A 42 14.51 0.73 -14.21
C LYS A 42 14.51 1.99 -13.33
N ASP A 43 13.83 3.01 -13.81
CA ASP A 43 13.52 4.31 -13.25
C ASP A 43 12.21 4.34 -12.42
N ALA A 44 11.46 3.24 -12.32
CA ALA A 44 10.46 3.06 -11.26
C ALA A 44 11.18 2.52 -10.01
N PRO A 45 11.25 3.28 -8.90
CA PRO A 45 12.26 3.08 -7.87
C PRO A 45 12.15 1.77 -7.05
N PHE A 46 11.10 0.94 -7.22
CA PHE A 46 10.85 -0.24 -6.34
C PHE A 46 10.30 -1.49 -7.04
N SER A 47 10.64 -1.74 -8.31
CA SER A 47 10.29 -3.02 -8.94
C SER A 47 11.28 -4.13 -8.51
N PRO A 48 10.83 -5.23 -7.86
CA PRO A 48 11.73 -6.30 -7.42
C PRO A 48 12.24 -7.12 -8.61
N ASN A 49 13.48 -7.64 -8.49
CA ASN A 49 13.96 -8.71 -9.36
C ASN A 49 13.34 -10.03 -8.89
N ILE A 50 12.48 -10.64 -9.71
CA ILE A 50 11.88 -11.94 -9.41
C ILE A 50 12.91 -13.03 -9.78
N PRO A 51 13.33 -13.89 -8.83
CA PRO A 51 14.26 -15.00 -9.13
C PRO A 51 13.64 -15.98 -10.13
N LYS A 52 14.42 -16.44 -11.12
CA LYS A 52 13.96 -17.39 -12.16
C LYS A 52 13.39 -18.69 -11.57
N GLU A 53 14.00 -19.18 -10.50
CA GLU A 53 13.57 -20.40 -9.78
C GLU A 53 12.16 -20.26 -9.15
N LEU A 54 11.72 -19.03 -8.85
CA LEU A 54 10.40 -18.74 -8.27
C LEU A 54 9.29 -18.69 -9.35
N LEU A 55 9.65 -18.35 -10.58
CA LEU A 55 8.76 -18.40 -11.75
C LEU A 55 8.50 -19.85 -12.20
N GLU A 56 9.48 -20.73 -12.02
CA GLU A 56 9.40 -22.14 -12.43
C GLU A 56 8.62 -23.03 -11.45
N SER A 57 8.54 -22.65 -10.17
CA SER A 57 7.86 -23.44 -9.11
C SER A 57 6.36 -23.20 -8.99
N MET A 58 5.77 -22.30 -9.79
CA MET A 58 4.34 -21.91 -9.69
C MET A 58 3.65 -21.76 -11.06
N PRO A 59 3.10 -22.84 -11.65
CA PRO A 59 2.50 -22.81 -13.00
C PRO A 59 1.18 -22.01 -13.11
N ASP A 60 0.51 -21.69 -12.00
CA ASP A 60 -0.80 -21.01 -11.95
C ASP A 60 -0.72 -19.46 -12.01
N LEU A 61 0.47 -18.88 -12.19
CA LEU A 61 0.67 -17.44 -12.41
C LEU A 61 0.27 -16.98 -13.83
N SER A 62 0.23 -17.90 -14.80
CA SER A 62 -0.01 -17.61 -16.22
C SER A 62 -1.40 -17.01 -16.50
N GLY A 63 -2.42 -17.38 -15.72
CA GLY A 63 -3.76 -16.77 -15.76
C GLY A 63 -3.93 -15.54 -14.86
N ARG A 64 -2.86 -15.07 -14.19
CA ARG A 64 -2.86 -13.95 -13.24
C ARG A 64 -2.10 -12.72 -13.76
N LEU A 65 -1.21 -12.90 -14.72
CA LEU A 65 -0.63 -11.80 -15.48
C LEU A 65 -1.60 -11.38 -16.60
N LEU A 66 -2.37 -10.32 -16.38
CA LEU A 66 -2.97 -9.58 -17.49
C LEU A 66 -1.82 -8.94 -18.28
N LEU A 67 -1.40 -9.59 -19.37
CA LEU A 67 -0.42 -9.04 -20.32
C LEU A 67 -0.96 -7.71 -20.86
N THR A 68 -0.47 -6.60 -20.29
CA THR A 68 -0.78 -5.28 -20.82
C THR A 68 0.31 -4.82 -21.75
N PHE A 69 0.00 -4.79 -23.03
CA PHE A 69 0.91 -4.23 -24.01
C PHE A 69 0.97 -2.69 -23.91
N PRO A 70 2.11 -2.06 -24.22
CA PRO A 70 2.26 -0.59 -24.16
C PRO A 70 1.18 0.20 -24.93
N TRP A 71 0.66 -0.37 -26.02
CA TRP A 71 -0.37 0.21 -26.89
C TRP A 71 -1.82 -0.04 -26.42
N THR A 72 -2.03 -0.77 -25.33
CA THR A 72 -3.38 -1.06 -24.82
C THR A 72 -4.03 0.25 -24.37
N LYS A 73 -5.23 0.64 -24.82
CA LYS A 73 -5.83 1.90 -24.33
C LYS A 73 -6.29 1.78 -22.87
N PRO A 74 -6.20 2.85 -22.06
CA PRO A 74 -6.87 2.88 -20.75
C PRO A 74 -8.36 2.57 -20.88
N ARG A 75 -8.92 1.87 -19.88
CA ARG A 75 -10.35 1.51 -19.84
C ARG A 75 -10.98 2.00 -18.54
N PRO A 76 -12.22 2.53 -18.57
CA PRO A 76 -12.95 2.81 -17.34
C PRO A 76 -13.27 1.51 -16.60
N VAL A 77 -13.40 1.59 -15.28
CA VAL A 77 -13.90 0.47 -14.48
C VAL A 77 -15.34 0.12 -14.83
N ASP A 78 -15.64 -1.18 -14.86
CA ASP A 78 -17.01 -1.69 -14.91
C ASP A 78 -17.51 -1.83 -13.46
N PRO A 79 -18.51 -1.05 -13.02
CA PRO A 79 -19.00 -1.07 -11.64
C PRO A 79 -19.64 -2.42 -11.24
N THR A 80 -19.97 -3.28 -12.20
CA THR A 80 -20.54 -4.62 -11.96
C THR A 80 -19.48 -5.71 -11.88
N GLN A 81 -18.25 -5.45 -12.36
CA GLN A 81 -17.14 -6.42 -12.41
C GLN A 81 -15.87 -5.98 -11.64
N HIS A 82 -15.68 -4.68 -11.35
CA HIS A 82 -14.45 -4.13 -10.76
C HIS A 82 -14.60 -3.38 -9.42
N SER A 83 -13.71 -3.69 -8.47
CA SER A 83 -13.58 -3.05 -7.16
C SER A 83 -12.48 -2.02 -7.22
N VAL A 84 -12.70 -0.88 -6.57
CA VAL A 84 -11.69 0.17 -6.47
C VAL A 84 -11.54 0.60 -5.03
N TRP A 85 -10.33 0.70 -4.51
CA TRP A 85 -10.10 1.32 -3.20
C TRP A 85 -9.48 2.67 -3.41
N ILE A 86 -10.14 3.72 -2.93
CA ILE A 86 -9.60 5.07 -2.90
C ILE A 86 -8.98 5.25 -1.53
N LEU A 87 -7.67 5.46 -1.47
CA LEU A 87 -6.95 5.56 -0.21
C LEU A 87 -7.14 6.94 0.43
N ASP A 88 -7.17 6.97 1.76
CA ASP A 88 -7.17 8.19 2.56
C ASP A 88 -5.90 9.00 2.26
N ASN A 89 -6.03 10.32 2.12
CA ASN A 89 -4.94 11.21 1.75
C ASN A 89 -5.05 12.59 2.41
N THR A 90 -3.98 13.37 2.30
CA THR A 90 -3.92 14.74 2.81
C THR A 90 -3.62 15.68 1.65
N ALA A 91 -4.47 16.68 1.45
CA ALA A 91 -4.24 17.76 0.49
C ALA A 91 -3.43 18.88 1.14
N TYR A 92 -2.61 19.56 0.33
CA TYR A 92 -1.78 20.69 0.72
C TYR A 92 -2.00 21.88 -0.20
N ARG A 93 -1.61 23.10 0.23
CA ARG A 93 -1.81 24.29 -0.61
C ARG A 93 -0.92 24.22 -1.84
N VAL A 94 -1.44 24.69 -2.97
CA VAL A 94 -0.66 24.80 -4.20
C VAL A 94 0.54 25.73 -3.97
N GLN A 95 1.75 25.23 -4.24
CA GLN A 95 2.98 26.02 -4.15
C GLN A 95 3.17 26.85 -5.44
N PRO A 96 3.56 28.15 -5.34
CA PRO A 96 3.81 28.99 -6.51
C PRO A 96 4.94 28.44 -7.40
N GLY A 97 4.78 28.53 -8.73
CA GLY A 97 5.88 28.27 -9.68
C GLY A 97 6.07 26.84 -10.16
N GLN A 98 5.19 25.90 -9.80
CA GLN A 98 5.18 24.56 -10.39
C GLN A 98 4.19 24.48 -11.56
N ASP A 99 4.62 24.83 -12.77
CA ASP A 99 3.86 24.48 -13.99
C ASP A 99 4.03 22.98 -14.27
N LYS A 100 3.06 22.17 -13.81
CA LYS A 100 3.04 20.73 -14.09
C LYS A 100 2.23 20.46 -15.35
N LYS A 101 2.78 19.61 -16.22
CA LYS A 101 2.15 19.25 -17.51
C LYS A 101 0.77 18.63 -17.30
N VAL A 102 -0.22 19.11 -18.05
CA VAL A 102 -1.57 18.54 -18.13
C VAL A 102 -1.51 17.12 -18.67
N ASN A 103 -2.16 16.18 -17.98
CA ASN A 103 -2.20 14.78 -18.37
C ASN A 103 -3.24 14.54 -19.47
N LYS A 104 -2.80 14.42 -20.74
CA LYS A 104 -3.65 14.31 -21.94
C LYS A 104 -4.58 13.07 -22.00
N HIS A 105 -4.52 12.17 -21.03
CA HIS A 105 -5.27 10.91 -21.03
C HIS A 105 -6.41 10.87 -20.01
N LYS A 106 -6.71 11.99 -19.37
CA LYS A 106 -7.78 12.11 -18.36
C LYS A 106 -8.88 13.02 -18.87
N ALA A 107 -10.12 12.71 -18.47
CA ALA A 107 -11.20 13.67 -18.63
C ALA A 107 -10.91 14.88 -17.74
N ASP A 108 -11.25 16.07 -18.25
CA ASP A 108 -11.02 17.31 -17.54
C ASP A 108 -11.80 17.36 -16.22
N PRO A 109 -11.28 18.08 -15.20
CA PRO A 109 -11.99 18.32 -13.96
C PRO A 109 -13.30 19.06 -14.23
N VAL A 110 -14.34 18.75 -13.47
CA VAL A 110 -15.65 19.39 -13.57
C VAL A 110 -16.11 19.85 -12.19
N LEU A 111 -16.36 21.15 -12.03
CA LEU A 111 -16.98 21.70 -10.83
C LEU A 111 -18.49 21.49 -10.89
N LYS A 112 -19.08 20.96 -9.82
CA LYS A 112 -20.52 20.66 -9.78
C LYS A 112 -21.39 21.92 -9.85
N ALA A 113 -20.93 23.01 -9.26
CA ALA A 113 -21.64 24.29 -9.25
C ALA A 113 -21.63 25.00 -10.63
N SER A 114 -20.59 24.78 -11.42
CA SER A 114 -20.35 25.43 -12.71
C SER A 114 -19.72 24.46 -13.71
N PRO A 115 -20.48 23.49 -14.25
CA PRO A 115 -19.92 22.43 -15.09
C PRO A 115 -19.39 22.92 -16.45
N ASP A 116 -19.91 24.05 -16.94
CA ASP A 116 -19.60 24.59 -18.27
C ASP A 116 -18.66 25.82 -18.24
N GLU A 117 -18.18 26.23 -17.05
CA GLU A 117 -17.31 27.41 -16.90
C GLU A 117 -15.82 27.03 -16.86
N SER A 118 -14.95 27.99 -17.16
CA SER A 118 -13.50 27.81 -17.00
C SER A 118 -13.16 27.57 -15.53
N LEU A 119 -12.32 26.56 -15.25
CA LEU A 119 -11.88 26.27 -13.89
C LEU A 119 -11.16 27.48 -13.27
N PRO A 120 -11.50 27.86 -12.02
CA PRO A 120 -10.73 28.85 -11.29
C PRO A 120 -9.33 28.31 -10.98
N PRO A 121 -8.38 29.16 -10.54
CA PRO A 121 -7.06 28.71 -10.13
C PRO A 121 -7.15 27.64 -9.02
N PRO A 122 -6.34 26.57 -9.11
CA PRO A 122 -6.35 25.51 -8.11
C PRO A 122 -5.87 26.03 -6.76
N GLN A 123 -6.54 25.61 -5.68
CA GLN A 123 -6.26 26.03 -4.31
C GLN A 123 -5.52 24.93 -3.53
N TRP A 124 -5.79 23.67 -3.88
CA TRP A 124 -5.21 22.49 -3.22
C TRP A 124 -4.53 21.58 -4.23
N GLU A 125 -3.46 20.92 -3.82
CA GLU A 125 -2.83 19.81 -4.51
C GLU A 125 -2.89 18.57 -3.60
N VAL A 126 -3.15 17.41 -4.18
CA VAL A 126 -3.36 16.17 -3.42
C VAL A 126 -2.95 14.98 -4.26
N GLU A 127 -2.24 14.04 -3.63
CA GLU A 127 -1.99 12.75 -4.25
C GLU A 127 -3.10 11.77 -3.90
N TYR A 128 -3.80 11.31 -4.93
CA TYR A 128 -4.73 10.20 -4.83
C TYR A 128 -4.05 8.90 -5.19
N VAL A 129 -4.16 7.92 -4.31
CA VAL A 129 -3.79 6.53 -4.60
C VAL A 129 -5.07 5.71 -4.72
N ALA A 130 -5.18 4.95 -5.81
CA ALA A 130 -6.30 4.04 -6.03
C ALA A 130 -5.83 2.64 -6.44
N ALA A 131 -6.42 1.61 -5.84
CA ALA A 131 -6.15 0.21 -6.17
C ALA A 131 -7.37 -0.41 -6.89
N TYR A 132 -7.13 -1.21 -7.93
CA TYR A 132 -8.16 -1.69 -8.85
C TYR A 132 -8.11 -3.22 -8.95
N PHE A 133 -9.26 -3.87 -8.77
CA PHE A 133 -9.37 -5.33 -8.72
C PHE A 133 -10.59 -5.85 -9.49
N SER A 134 -10.48 -7.03 -10.09
CA SER A 134 -11.62 -7.80 -10.57
C SER A 134 -12.35 -8.47 -9.40
N ARG A 135 -13.67 -8.61 -9.51
CA ARG A 135 -14.52 -9.34 -8.56
C ARG A 135 -14.88 -10.75 -9.00
N GLU A 136 -14.34 -11.27 -10.10
CA GLU A 136 -14.43 -12.70 -10.39
C GLU A 136 -14.13 -13.46 -9.11
N THR A 137 -15.15 -14.16 -8.60
CA THR A 137 -15.24 -14.65 -7.22
C THR A 137 -13.92 -15.24 -6.76
N CYS A 138 -13.44 -14.77 -5.61
CA CYS A 138 -12.33 -15.33 -4.84
C CYS A 138 -12.08 -16.79 -5.26
N ARG A 139 -11.02 -17.01 -6.04
CA ARG A 139 -10.50 -18.35 -6.27
C ARG A 139 -10.39 -19.05 -4.92
N ASP A 140 -10.66 -20.34 -4.89
CA ASP A 140 -10.70 -21.10 -3.65
C ASP A 140 -9.48 -20.80 -2.76
N ALA A 141 -9.70 -20.07 -1.66
CA ALA A 141 -8.65 -19.64 -0.74
C ALA A 141 -8.14 -20.80 0.12
N SER A 142 -8.79 -21.96 0.04
CA SER A 142 -8.54 -23.16 0.82
C SER A 142 -7.06 -23.58 0.82
N HIS A 143 -6.41 -23.59 -0.34
CA HIS A 143 -5.00 -23.97 -0.45
C HIS A 143 -4.08 -22.98 0.27
N VAL A 144 -4.32 -21.68 0.10
CA VAL A 144 -3.51 -20.62 0.71
C VAL A 144 -3.71 -20.60 2.23
N ILE A 145 -4.93 -20.84 2.69
CA ILE A 145 -5.25 -20.97 4.12
C ILE A 145 -4.55 -22.19 4.70
N ALA A 146 -4.59 -23.33 4.00
CA ALA A 146 -3.90 -24.55 4.42
C ALA A 146 -2.38 -24.35 4.51
N ASP A 147 -1.78 -23.63 3.56
CA ASP A 147 -0.34 -23.31 3.59
C ASP A 147 0.02 -22.42 4.76
N ILE A 148 -0.75 -21.36 5.02
CA ILE A 148 -0.53 -20.50 6.19
C ILE A 148 -0.64 -21.31 7.47
N ALA A 149 -1.69 -22.13 7.60
CA ALA A 149 -1.90 -22.97 8.77
C ALA A 149 -0.76 -23.96 9.03
N ARG A 150 -0.18 -24.56 7.99
CA ARG A 150 1.01 -25.41 8.12
C ARG A 150 2.23 -24.59 8.53
N LEU A 151 2.47 -23.44 7.90
CA LEU A 151 3.60 -22.56 8.19
C LEU A 151 3.58 -22.03 9.63
N VAL A 152 2.41 -21.72 10.17
CA VAL A 152 2.25 -21.24 11.54
C VAL A 152 2.10 -22.37 12.57
N GLY A 153 2.19 -23.64 12.14
CA GLY A 153 2.15 -24.81 13.02
C GLY A 153 0.75 -25.16 13.56
N LEU A 154 -0.33 -24.66 12.97
CA LEU A 154 -1.71 -24.98 13.35
C LEU A 154 -2.21 -26.32 12.77
N ALA A 155 -1.58 -26.78 11.69
CA ALA A 155 -1.88 -28.04 11.02
C ALA A 155 -0.62 -28.89 10.81
N ARG A 156 -0.77 -30.22 10.81
CA ARG A 156 0.34 -31.16 10.61
C ARG A 156 0.77 -31.21 9.13
N GLY A 157 2.08 -31.24 8.88
CA GLY A 157 2.67 -31.14 7.54
C GLY A 157 2.33 -32.28 6.56
N SER A 158 1.72 -33.39 7.02
CA SER A 158 1.33 -34.53 6.16
C SER A 158 -0.17 -34.57 5.82
N ALA A 159 -0.99 -33.64 6.30
CA ALA A 159 -2.43 -33.63 6.05
C ALA A 159 -2.76 -33.08 4.65
N SER A 160 -3.72 -33.73 3.97
CA SER A 160 -4.32 -33.19 2.74
C SER A 160 -4.97 -31.82 2.98
N GLU A 161 -5.26 -31.05 1.93
CA GLU A 161 -5.88 -29.74 2.05
C GLU A 161 -7.25 -29.81 2.78
N GLU A 162 -8.07 -30.80 2.44
CA GLU A 162 -9.37 -31.03 3.05
C GLU A 162 -9.26 -31.41 4.54
N GLU A 163 -8.30 -32.28 4.89
CA GLU A 163 -8.02 -32.63 6.29
C GLU A 163 -7.50 -31.44 7.08
N CYS A 164 -6.60 -30.63 6.49
CA CYS A 164 -6.07 -29.41 7.11
C CYS A 164 -7.19 -28.41 7.43
N LEU A 165 -8.09 -28.17 6.47
CA LEU A 165 -9.24 -27.28 6.66
C LEU A 165 -10.26 -27.86 7.64
N GLY A 166 -10.41 -29.19 7.69
CA GLY A 166 -11.17 -29.89 8.71
C GLY A 166 -10.60 -29.63 10.11
N GLU A 167 -9.30 -29.85 10.32
CA GLU A 167 -8.62 -29.59 11.60
C GLU A 167 -8.72 -28.11 12.04
N LEU A 168 -8.72 -27.18 11.09
CA LEU A 168 -8.80 -25.74 11.36
C LEU A 168 -10.21 -25.30 11.76
N LYS A 169 -11.26 -25.82 11.11
CA LYS A 169 -12.66 -25.43 11.40
C LYS A 169 -13.04 -25.63 12.86
N ASP A 170 -12.51 -26.67 13.50
CA ASP A 170 -12.78 -26.98 14.90
C ASP A 170 -11.95 -26.13 15.89
N LYS A 171 -10.90 -25.44 15.40
CA LYS A 171 -9.92 -24.71 16.23
C LYS A 171 -9.93 -23.19 16.02
N LEU A 172 -10.39 -22.72 14.86
CA LEU A 172 -10.24 -21.33 14.44
C LEU A 172 -11.35 -20.90 13.47
N ASP A 173 -11.90 -19.70 13.66
CA ASP A 173 -12.78 -19.09 12.67
C ASP A 173 -11.94 -18.66 11.44
N ILE A 174 -12.20 -19.32 10.30
CA ILE A 174 -11.50 -19.04 9.04
C ILE A 174 -12.07 -17.81 8.31
N THR A 175 -13.20 -17.26 8.76
CA THR A 175 -13.89 -16.16 8.08
C THR A 175 -13.05 -14.87 8.06
N PRO A 176 -12.45 -14.42 9.18
CA PRO A 176 -11.52 -13.28 9.17
C PRO A 176 -10.30 -13.53 8.30
N ILE A 177 -9.77 -14.76 8.28
CA ILE A 177 -8.60 -15.15 7.48
C ILE A 177 -8.92 -14.97 5.98
N LYS A 178 -10.05 -15.53 5.53
CA LYS A 178 -10.53 -15.39 4.15
C LYS A 178 -10.67 -13.93 3.75
N LYS A 179 -11.28 -13.11 4.62
CA LYS A 179 -11.46 -11.68 4.37
C LYS A 179 -10.13 -10.92 4.25
N ARG A 180 -9.13 -11.27 5.05
CA ARG A 180 -7.79 -10.64 4.98
C ARG A 180 -6.98 -11.13 3.77
N LEU A 181 -7.23 -12.34 3.29
CA LEU A 181 -6.58 -12.91 2.10
C LEU A 181 -7.20 -12.46 0.79
N GLU A 182 -8.50 -12.20 0.74
CA GLU A 182 -9.23 -11.77 -0.45
C GLU A 182 -8.51 -10.67 -1.27
N PRO A 183 -8.02 -9.57 -0.65
CA PRO A 183 -7.16 -8.58 -1.29
C PRO A 183 -5.98 -9.11 -2.12
N PHE A 184 -5.38 -10.21 -1.69
CA PHE A 184 -4.20 -10.83 -2.31
C PHE A 184 -4.58 -11.84 -3.40
N LEU A 185 -5.82 -12.34 -3.37
CA LEU A 185 -6.34 -13.34 -4.30
C LEU A 185 -7.09 -12.71 -5.48
N ASN A 186 -7.64 -11.50 -5.28
CA ASN A 186 -8.38 -10.81 -6.33
C ASN A 186 -7.44 -10.36 -7.47
N PRO A 187 -7.76 -10.69 -8.73
CA PRO A 187 -6.95 -10.25 -9.86
C PRO A 187 -6.86 -8.71 -9.90
N ILE A 188 -5.65 -8.18 -9.95
CA ILE A 188 -5.43 -6.74 -10.13
C ILE A 188 -5.84 -6.31 -11.54
N LEU A 189 -6.21 -5.04 -11.69
CA LEU A 189 -6.63 -4.46 -12.97
C LEU A 189 -5.68 -3.36 -13.42
N PRO A 190 -4.68 -3.65 -14.26
CA PRO A 190 -3.84 -2.63 -14.89
C PRO A 190 -4.59 -1.81 -15.94
N ARG A 191 -4.12 -0.59 -16.19
CA ARG A 191 -4.63 0.35 -17.21
C ARG A 191 -6.11 0.73 -17.03
N HIS A 192 -6.61 0.69 -15.81
CA HIS A 192 -7.98 1.08 -15.48
C HIS A 192 -8.05 2.49 -14.92
N THR A 193 -9.14 3.19 -15.24
CA THR A 193 -9.44 4.54 -14.73
C THR A 193 -10.78 4.55 -14.03
N ILE A 194 -10.97 5.51 -13.13
CA ILE A 194 -12.25 5.75 -12.44
C ILE A 194 -12.49 7.26 -12.35
N ARG A 195 -13.73 7.69 -12.61
CA ARG A 195 -14.15 9.06 -12.26
C ARG A 195 -14.59 9.09 -10.81
N VAL A 196 -14.20 10.14 -10.08
CA VAL A 196 -14.47 10.28 -8.65
C VAL A 196 -15.09 11.64 -8.34
N ASN A 197 -16.03 11.66 -7.41
CA ASN A 197 -16.60 12.87 -6.81
C ASN A 197 -15.86 13.18 -5.52
N ILE A 198 -15.27 14.37 -5.42
CA ILE A 198 -14.51 14.85 -4.26
C ILE A 198 -15.37 15.84 -3.49
N GLY A 199 -15.83 15.46 -2.30
CA GLY A 199 -16.59 16.32 -1.40
C GLY A 199 -17.91 16.85 -1.96
N ASP A 200 -18.48 16.20 -2.99
CA ASP A 200 -19.60 16.71 -3.79
C ASP A 200 -19.35 18.08 -4.48
N VAL A 201 -18.09 18.52 -4.58
CA VAL A 201 -17.72 19.81 -5.18
C VAL A 201 -17.13 19.64 -6.57
N GLU A 202 -16.22 18.68 -6.73
CA GLU A 202 -15.43 18.52 -7.95
C GLU A 202 -15.36 17.06 -8.39
N THR A 203 -15.48 16.83 -9.70
CA THR A 203 -15.30 15.52 -10.32
C THR A 203 -13.94 15.43 -10.98
N GLN A 204 -13.18 14.38 -10.69
CA GLN A 204 -11.83 14.14 -11.20
C GLN A 204 -11.68 12.74 -11.79
N THR A 205 -10.56 12.46 -12.46
CA THR A 205 -10.24 11.13 -13.03
C THR A 205 -8.96 10.57 -12.42
N LEU A 206 -9.06 9.39 -11.80
CA LEU A 206 -7.93 8.59 -11.32
C LEU A 206 -7.52 7.53 -12.33
N GLY A 207 -6.24 7.18 -12.35
CA GLY A 207 -5.63 6.24 -13.29
C GLY A 207 -5.01 6.89 -14.53
N PRO A 208 -4.53 6.09 -15.50
CA PRO A 208 -4.61 4.63 -15.53
C PRO A 208 -3.75 3.96 -14.46
N SER A 209 -4.25 2.87 -13.88
CA SER A 209 -3.47 2.01 -13.00
C SER A 209 -2.27 1.38 -13.72
N THR A 210 -1.22 1.13 -12.96
CA THR A 210 0.03 0.48 -13.40
C THR A 210 -0.14 -1.04 -13.51
N SER A 211 0.93 -1.75 -13.88
CA SER A 211 0.97 -3.22 -13.86
C SER A 211 0.71 -3.81 -12.48
N SER A 212 0.93 -3.06 -11.40
CA SER A 212 0.60 -3.45 -10.02
C SER A 212 -0.88 -3.21 -9.67
N GLY A 213 -1.72 -2.76 -10.61
CA GLY A 213 -3.14 -2.47 -10.35
C GLY A 213 -3.37 -1.27 -9.45
N ILE A 214 -2.38 -0.40 -9.28
CA ILE A 214 -2.45 0.82 -8.48
C ILE A 214 -2.19 2.04 -9.36
N SER A 215 -2.89 3.15 -9.11
CA SER A 215 -2.57 4.46 -9.66
C SER A 215 -2.16 5.43 -8.56
N SER A 216 -1.27 6.37 -8.89
CA SER A 216 -0.83 7.46 -8.02
C SER A 216 -0.95 8.74 -8.83
N ASP A 217 -1.91 9.57 -8.47
CA ASP A 217 -2.38 10.68 -9.27
C ASP A 217 -2.28 11.98 -8.48
N LEU A 218 -1.38 12.85 -8.91
CA LEU A 218 -1.30 14.20 -8.36
C LEU A 218 -2.39 15.07 -9.00
N LEU A 219 -3.42 15.38 -8.23
CA LEU A 219 -4.54 16.19 -8.64
C LEU A 219 -4.47 17.59 -8.05
N ARG A 220 -4.98 18.56 -8.81
CA ARG A 220 -5.21 19.93 -8.36
C ARG A 220 -6.70 20.16 -8.21
N LEU A 221 -7.11 20.66 -7.05
CA LEU A 221 -8.51 20.92 -6.73
C LEU A 221 -8.79 22.42 -6.87
N HIS A 222 -9.90 22.74 -7.50
CA HIS A 222 -10.28 24.07 -7.98
C HIS A 222 -11.38 24.70 -7.12
N PHE A 223 -11.44 24.32 -5.85
CA PHE A 223 -12.32 24.92 -4.85
C PHE A 223 -11.49 25.32 -3.63
N ASP A 224 -11.95 26.35 -2.91
CA ASP A 224 -11.38 26.72 -1.62
C ASP A 224 -12.24 26.18 -0.47
N ALA A 225 -11.59 25.78 0.61
CA ALA A 225 -12.22 25.31 1.83
C ALA A 225 -11.22 25.46 3.00
N PRO A 226 -11.67 25.64 4.24
CA PRO A 226 -10.76 25.77 5.38
C PRO A 226 -9.89 24.52 5.59
N ALA A 227 -8.66 24.68 6.06
CA ALA A 227 -7.88 23.55 6.57
C ALA A 227 -8.58 22.86 7.76
N GLY A 228 -8.31 21.57 7.91
CA GLY A 228 -9.05 20.67 8.80
C GLY A 228 -10.35 20.12 8.19
N THR A 229 -10.82 20.68 7.06
CA THR A 229 -11.97 20.13 6.33
C THR A 229 -11.67 18.71 5.86
N GLN A 230 -12.67 17.84 6.04
CA GLN A 230 -12.59 16.43 5.66
C GLN A 230 -13.59 16.16 4.55
N LEU A 231 -13.09 15.73 3.40
CA LEU A 231 -13.89 15.44 2.22
C LEU A 231 -13.98 13.93 2.03
N THR A 232 -15.16 13.46 1.65
CA THR A 232 -15.32 12.07 1.20
C THR A 232 -15.16 12.03 -0.31
N THR A 233 -14.36 11.08 -0.79
CA THR A 233 -14.18 10.83 -2.22
C THR A 233 -14.83 9.50 -2.59
N THR A 234 -15.78 9.56 -3.52
CA THR A 234 -16.60 8.41 -3.96
C THR A 234 -16.49 8.21 -5.46
N ALA A 235 -16.88 7.03 -5.95
CA ALA A 235 -17.00 6.79 -7.38
C ALA A 235 -18.11 7.66 -7.98
N ALA A 236 -17.82 8.37 -9.08
CA ALA A 236 -18.78 9.15 -9.85
C ALA A 236 -19.51 8.25 -10.86
N ILE A 237 -20.30 7.31 -10.36
CA ILE A 237 -21.01 6.31 -11.18
C ILE A 237 -22.47 6.27 -10.71
N ASP A 238 -23.40 6.49 -11.64
CA ASP A 238 -24.85 6.58 -11.38
C ASP A 238 -25.53 5.22 -11.11
N SER A 239 -24.77 4.15 -10.91
CA SER A 239 -25.26 2.78 -10.80
C SER A 239 -24.82 2.11 -9.49
N PRO A 240 -25.73 1.44 -8.75
CA PRO A 240 -25.44 0.90 -7.43
C PRO A 240 -24.74 -0.47 -7.47
N PRO A 241 -23.87 -0.74 -6.49
CA PRO A 241 -22.68 0.03 -6.17
C PRO A 241 -21.49 -0.53 -6.97
N CYS A 242 -20.69 0.35 -7.60
CA CYS A 242 -19.26 0.04 -7.69
C CYS A 242 -18.78 -0.19 -6.25
N TRP A 243 -18.08 -1.29 -6.00
CA TRP A 243 -17.57 -1.62 -4.66
C TRP A 243 -16.30 -0.80 -4.45
N ALA A 244 -16.54 0.49 -4.38
CA ALA A 244 -15.57 1.52 -4.13
C ALA A 244 -15.45 1.66 -2.62
N VAL A 245 -14.26 1.40 -2.07
CA VAL A 245 -13.98 1.84 -0.70
C VAL A 245 -13.76 3.35 -0.79
N PRO A 246 -14.63 4.19 -0.17
CA PRO A 246 -14.49 5.63 -0.26
C PRO A 246 -13.24 6.09 0.49
N GLY A 247 -12.52 7.01 -0.14
CA GLY A 247 -11.36 7.67 0.45
C GLY A 247 -11.78 8.90 1.24
N ARG A 248 -10.97 9.28 2.21
CA ARG A 248 -11.11 10.55 2.93
C ARG A 248 -9.91 11.44 2.64
N THR A 249 -10.17 12.69 2.27
CA THR A 249 -9.16 13.73 2.05
C THR A 249 -9.23 14.74 3.18
N VAL A 250 -8.12 14.96 3.88
CA VAL A 250 -7.99 16.03 4.88
C VAL A 250 -7.24 17.20 4.26
N LEU A 251 -7.78 18.41 4.35
CA LEU A 251 -7.10 19.62 3.88
C LEU A 251 -6.14 20.14 4.96
N ALA A 252 -4.86 20.32 4.63
CA ALA A 252 -3.84 20.73 5.59
C ALA A 252 -3.06 21.95 5.09
N GLU A 253 -2.91 22.97 5.95
CA GLU A 253 -2.09 24.15 5.61
C GLU A 253 -0.61 23.81 5.42
N ASN A 254 0.19 24.75 4.93
CA ASN A 254 1.63 24.53 4.71
C ASN A 254 2.47 24.51 5.98
N THR A 255 1.96 25.04 7.09
CA THR A 255 2.66 25.13 8.37
C THR A 255 1.90 24.38 9.47
N GLY A 256 2.58 24.13 10.59
CA GLY A 256 2.07 23.36 11.71
C GLY A 256 2.83 22.04 11.88
N TRP A 257 2.37 21.25 12.84
CA TRP A 257 2.99 19.97 13.17
C TRP A 257 2.45 18.81 12.33
N GLY A 258 3.29 17.80 12.16
CA GLY A 258 2.91 16.50 11.63
C GLY A 258 3.64 15.36 12.33
N VAL A 259 3.05 14.19 12.29
CA VAL A 259 3.61 12.95 12.83
C VAL A 259 3.75 11.95 11.68
N ILE A 260 4.96 11.43 11.50
CA ILE A 260 5.23 10.32 10.59
C ILE A 260 5.46 9.07 11.44
N SER A 261 4.55 8.12 11.37
CA SER A 261 4.57 6.87 12.13
C SER A 261 4.83 5.70 11.21
N ASP A 262 5.76 4.81 11.56
CA ASP A 262 5.71 3.44 11.05
C ASP A 262 4.49 2.68 11.64
N ILE A 263 4.10 1.56 11.02
CA ILE A 263 2.98 0.72 11.49
C ILE A 263 3.46 -0.51 12.26
N ASP A 264 4.36 -1.29 11.67
CA ASP A 264 4.62 -2.67 12.05
C ASP A 264 5.65 -2.70 13.19
N ASP A 265 5.33 -3.31 14.33
CA ASP A 265 6.10 -3.24 15.57
C ASP A 265 6.31 -1.83 16.15
N THR A 266 5.75 -0.79 15.53
CA THR A 266 5.67 0.58 16.06
C THR A 266 4.34 0.82 16.77
N ILE A 267 3.21 0.76 16.05
CA ILE A 267 1.86 0.95 16.61
C ILE A 267 1.06 -0.36 16.68
N LYS A 268 1.40 -1.36 15.87
CA LYS A 268 0.77 -2.69 15.82
C LYS A 268 1.80 -3.77 16.06
N ILE A 269 1.52 -4.74 16.91
CA ILE A 269 2.40 -5.90 17.11
C ILE A 269 2.35 -6.81 15.86
N THR A 270 3.48 -6.97 15.18
CA THR A 270 3.60 -7.74 13.92
C THR A 270 4.59 -8.90 14.03
N GLY A 271 5.71 -8.69 14.73
CA GLY A 271 6.82 -9.65 14.78
C GLY A 271 7.56 -9.72 13.45
N THR A 272 7.92 -8.57 12.87
CA THR A 272 8.56 -8.45 11.55
C THR A 272 9.90 -9.19 11.43
N LEU A 273 10.51 -9.53 12.56
CA LEU A 273 11.71 -10.36 12.66
C LEU A 273 11.48 -11.83 12.28
N SER A 274 10.22 -12.30 12.28
CA SER A 274 9.86 -13.68 11.96
C SER A 274 8.79 -13.73 10.88
N PRO A 275 9.09 -14.25 9.67
CA PRO A 275 8.08 -14.42 8.62
C PRO A 275 6.82 -15.16 9.08
N VAL A 276 6.99 -16.16 9.96
CA VAL A 276 5.89 -16.92 10.55
C VAL A 276 5.03 -16.01 11.45
N ALA A 277 5.65 -15.19 12.29
CA ALA A 277 4.93 -14.25 13.14
C ALA A 277 4.18 -13.21 12.30
N VAL A 278 4.79 -12.69 11.22
CA VAL A 278 4.12 -11.75 10.30
C VAL A 278 2.88 -12.39 9.67
N LEU A 279 3.00 -13.61 9.14
CA LEU A 279 1.85 -14.31 8.56
C LEU A 279 0.74 -14.54 9.60
N LYS A 280 1.11 -14.95 10.81
CA LYS A 280 0.18 -15.20 11.89
C LYS A 280 -0.53 -13.92 12.35
N SER A 281 0.22 -12.85 12.65
CA SER A 281 -0.33 -11.55 13.05
C SER A 281 -1.22 -10.95 11.97
N THR A 282 -0.79 -11.06 10.70
CA THR A 282 -1.52 -10.49 9.57
C THR A 282 -2.82 -11.23 9.29
N PHE A 283 -2.80 -12.56 9.20
CA PHE A 283 -3.95 -13.32 8.69
C PHE A 283 -4.79 -14.02 9.75
N ILE A 284 -4.20 -14.40 10.89
CA ILE A 284 -4.84 -15.25 11.89
C ILE A 284 -5.21 -14.47 13.14
N ASP A 285 -4.24 -13.77 13.74
CA ASP A 285 -4.43 -13.19 15.06
C ASP A 285 -5.34 -11.96 15.02
N THR A 286 -5.89 -11.60 16.18
CA THR A 286 -6.55 -10.30 16.35
C THR A 286 -5.46 -9.21 16.39
N PRO A 287 -5.52 -8.18 15.54
CA PRO A 287 -4.49 -7.16 15.50
C PRO A 287 -4.47 -6.42 16.84
N THR A 288 -3.30 -6.34 17.45
CA THR A 288 -3.14 -5.79 18.81
C THR A 288 -2.25 -4.55 18.75
N PRO A 289 -2.66 -3.42 19.35
CA PRO A 289 -1.80 -2.25 19.44
C PRO A 289 -0.63 -2.50 20.39
N VAL A 290 0.49 -1.85 20.11
CA VAL A 290 1.62 -1.80 21.05
C VAL A 290 1.17 -1.06 22.31
N ALA A 291 1.44 -1.63 23.49
CA ALA A 291 1.02 -1.06 24.77
C ALA A 291 1.52 0.38 24.96
N GLY A 292 0.65 1.27 25.43
CA GLY A 292 0.94 2.69 25.67
C GLY A 292 0.94 3.58 24.42
N MET A 293 0.98 3.00 23.22
CA MET A 293 1.02 3.78 21.97
C MET A 293 -0.34 4.45 21.64
N PRO A 294 -1.52 3.82 21.83
CA PRO A 294 -2.80 4.51 21.65
C PRO A 294 -2.93 5.78 22.51
N GLU A 295 -2.53 5.69 23.78
CA GLU A 295 -2.54 6.81 24.73
C GLU A 295 -1.56 7.90 24.31
N LEU A 296 -0.33 7.52 23.95
CA LEU A 296 0.67 8.45 23.42
C LEU A 296 0.13 9.22 22.21
N TYR A 297 -0.46 8.54 21.22
CA TYR A 297 -0.94 9.19 20.00
C TYR A 297 -2.13 10.11 20.28
N THR A 298 -2.98 9.75 21.24
CA THR A 298 -4.05 10.62 21.74
C THR A 298 -3.48 11.89 22.38
N ASP A 299 -2.38 11.78 23.12
CA ASP A 299 -1.71 12.94 23.72
C ASP A 299 -0.97 13.78 22.68
N LEU A 300 -0.36 13.18 21.66
CA LEU A 300 0.29 13.90 20.55
C LEU A 300 -0.70 14.83 19.83
N VAL A 301 -1.96 14.41 19.66
CA VAL A 301 -3.00 15.28 19.10
C VAL A 301 -3.12 16.60 19.87
N LYS A 302 -3.05 16.53 21.21
CA LYS A 302 -3.17 17.73 22.06
C LYS A 302 -1.87 18.52 22.12
N LEU A 303 -0.75 17.84 22.34
CA LEU A 303 0.56 18.46 22.52
C LEU A 303 1.04 19.20 21.26
N LEU A 304 0.69 18.69 20.08
CA LEU A 304 1.08 19.25 18.79
C LEU A 304 0.00 20.11 18.13
N ALA A 305 -1.07 20.43 18.86
CA ALA A 305 -2.20 21.24 18.39
C ALA A 305 -2.84 20.73 17.08
N ASP A 306 -3.36 19.49 17.13
CA ASP A 306 -4.02 18.78 16.02
C ASP A 306 -3.09 18.58 14.80
N PRO A 307 -2.00 17.79 14.95
CA PRO A 307 -1.05 17.55 13.88
C PRO A 307 -1.64 16.66 12.79
N ILE A 308 -1.10 16.76 11.57
CA ILE A 308 -1.43 15.79 10.52
C ILE A 308 -0.66 14.48 10.73
N PHE A 309 -1.33 13.34 10.55
CA PHE A 309 -0.71 12.03 10.66
C PHE A 309 -0.45 11.40 9.30
N PHE A 310 0.76 10.87 9.13
CA PHE A 310 1.13 9.96 8.06
C PHE A 310 1.61 8.65 8.65
N TYR A 311 1.05 7.54 8.17
CA TYR A 311 1.47 6.19 8.54
C TYR A 311 2.25 5.58 7.37
N LEU A 312 3.58 5.53 7.47
CA LEU A 312 4.49 5.07 6.43
C LEU A 312 4.98 3.66 6.74
N SER A 313 4.45 2.66 6.05
CA SER A 313 4.77 1.26 6.29
C SER A 313 5.38 0.59 5.06
N GLY A 314 6.27 -0.38 5.31
CA GLY A 314 6.79 -1.30 4.31
C GLY A 314 5.78 -2.37 3.87
N SER A 315 4.60 -2.43 4.50
CA SER A 315 3.51 -3.33 4.14
C SER A 315 2.95 -3.04 2.74
N PRO A 316 2.49 -4.07 1.99
CA PRO A 316 1.88 -3.85 0.69
C PRO A 316 0.50 -3.24 0.78
N TYR A 317 0.11 -2.52 -0.28
CA TYR A 317 -1.18 -1.84 -0.35
C TYR A 317 -2.40 -2.78 -0.20
N ASN A 318 -2.26 -4.08 -0.47
CA ASN A 318 -3.31 -5.08 -0.24
C ASN A 318 -3.79 -5.12 1.22
N LEU A 319 -2.92 -4.74 2.17
CA LEU A 319 -3.26 -4.65 3.59
C LEU A 319 -4.01 -3.36 3.96
N TYR A 320 -4.24 -2.44 3.02
CA TYR A 320 -4.88 -1.15 3.31
C TYR A 320 -6.22 -1.29 4.06
N PRO A 321 -7.21 -2.10 3.64
CA PRO A 321 -8.48 -2.17 4.38
C PRO A 321 -8.31 -2.69 5.82
N PHE A 322 -7.40 -3.64 6.02
CA PHE A 322 -7.07 -4.20 7.32
C PHE A 322 -6.40 -3.16 8.23
N LEU A 323 -5.32 -2.54 7.75
CA LEU A 323 -4.56 -1.54 8.49
C LEU A 323 -5.40 -0.28 8.76
N ARG A 324 -6.21 0.17 7.79
CA ARG A 324 -7.12 1.31 7.96
C ARG A 324 -8.13 1.07 9.06
N SER A 325 -8.70 -0.13 9.13
CA SER A 325 -9.65 -0.50 10.18
C SER A 325 -8.98 -0.51 11.55
N PHE A 326 -7.79 -1.11 11.65
CA PHE A 326 -6.98 -1.12 12.87
C PHE A 326 -6.62 0.30 13.33
N ARG A 327 -6.12 1.16 12.43
CA ARG A 327 -5.83 2.57 12.72
C ARG A 327 -7.08 3.26 13.26
N LYS A 328 -8.22 3.13 12.58
CA LYS A 328 -9.47 3.78 12.98
C LYS A 328 -9.93 3.39 14.40
N GLU A 329 -9.60 2.18 14.84
CA GLU A 329 -9.97 1.69 16.16
C GLU A 329 -9.07 2.24 17.29
N TYR A 330 -7.77 2.43 17.03
CA TYR A 330 -6.79 2.70 18.09
C TYR A 330 -6.01 4.02 17.94
N PHE A 331 -5.99 4.64 16.77
CA PHE A 331 -5.08 5.75 16.44
C PHE A 331 -5.78 6.89 15.68
N PRO A 332 -5.24 8.12 15.73
CA PRO A 332 -5.79 9.26 14.97
C PRO A 332 -5.86 8.99 13.46
N ASP A 333 -6.85 9.59 12.80
CA ASP A 333 -6.96 9.53 11.35
C ASP A 333 -5.71 10.13 10.67
N GLY A 334 -5.28 9.50 9.58
CA GLY A 334 -4.09 9.93 8.85
C GLY A 334 -3.90 9.17 7.55
N THR A 335 -3.09 9.76 6.67
CA THR A 335 -2.76 9.21 5.36
C THR A 335 -1.90 7.96 5.50
N MET A 336 -2.26 6.86 4.85
CA MET A 336 -1.45 5.63 4.84
C MET A 336 -0.62 5.57 3.56
N ILE A 337 0.69 5.44 3.71
CA ILE A 337 1.64 5.29 2.62
C ILE A 337 2.19 3.85 2.69
N LEU A 338 1.71 3.02 1.78
CA LEU A 338 2.03 1.59 1.68
C LEU A 338 2.81 1.31 0.39
N ARG A 339 3.49 0.16 0.31
CA ARG A 339 4.26 -0.18 -0.88
C ARG A 339 3.37 -0.44 -2.10
N ASP A 340 3.78 0.13 -3.23
CA ASP A 340 3.18 -0.01 -4.57
C ASP A 340 3.49 -1.38 -5.23
N ALA A 341 3.64 -2.44 -4.44
CA ALA A 341 3.92 -3.79 -4.90
C ALA A 341 2.75 -4.72 -4.57
N SER A 342 2.10 -5.24 -5.62
CA SER A 342 1.04 -6.24 -5.47
C SER A 342 1.69 -7.60 -5.30
N TRP A 343 1.69 -8.13 -4.09
CA TRP A 343 2.19 -9.48 -3.86
C TRP A 343 1.05 -10.46 -3.99
N GLN A 344 0.84 -11.00 -5.19
CA GLN A 344 -0.24 -11.96 -5.45
C GLN A 344 0.00 -13.34 -4.81
N ASN A 345 1.07 -13.52 -4.02
CA ASN A 345 1.36 -14.73 -3.27
C ASN A 345 2.12 -14.43 -1.95
N LEU A 346 2.10 -15.41 -1.04
CA LEU A 346 2.71 -15.33 0.28
C LEU A 346 4.24 -15.14 0.27
N GLY A 347 4.94 -15.77 -0.68
CA GLY A 347 6.39 -15.62 -0.82
C GLY A 347 6.80 -14.21 -1.24
N GLY A 348 6.02 -13.57 -2.10
CA GLY A 348 6.15 -12.16 -2.44
C GLY A 348 5.94 -11.25 -1.24
N LEU A 349 4.88 -11.50 -0.45
CA LEU A 349 4.60 -10.74 0.77
C LEU A 349 5.79 -10.81 1.74
N ILE A 350 6.33 -12.00 2.00
CA ILE A 350 7.45 -12.18 2.94
C ILE A 350 8.73 -11.53 2.41
N SER A 351 9.07 -11.72 1.13
CA SER A 351 10.29 -11.13 0.55
C SER A 351 10.25 -9.59 0.53
N SER A 352 9.06 -9.00 0.43
CA SER A 352 8.86 -7.55 0.45
C SER A 352 9.26 -6.84 1.74
N LEU A 353 9.21 -7.57 2.86
CA LEU A 353 9.48 -7.03 4.19
C LEU A 353 10.95 -6.65 4.37
N SER A 354 11.85 -7.20 3.55
CA SER A 354 13.30 -7.05 3.73
C SER A 354 13.98 -6.30 2.59
N VAL A 355 13.39 -6.27 1.39
CA VAL A 355 14.05 -5.67 0.20
C VAL A 355 13.83 -4.16 0.16
N ASP A 356 14.93 -3.40 0.21
CA ASP A 356 14.97 -1.95 -0.01
C ASP A 356 14.06 -1.09 0.88
N VAL A 357 13.74 -1.55 2.09
CA VAL A 357 12.87 -0.82 3.05
C VAL A 357 13.38 0.60 3.30
N LYS A 358 14.69 0.75 3.50
CA LYS A 358 15.31 2.05 3.72
C LYS A 358 15.11 2.96 2.51
N THR A 359 15.48 2.50 1.32
CA THR A 359 15.38 3.27 0.08
C THR A 359 13.94 3.69 -0.18
N TYR A 360 12.98 2.79 0.05
CA TYR A 360 11.55 3.06 -0.03
C TYR A 360 11.12 4.15 0.96
N LYS A 361 11.42 4.00 2.25
CA LYS A 361 11.02 4.98 3.26
C LYS A 361 11.65 6.35 2.97
N VAL A 362 12.93 6.41 2.61
CA VAL A 362 13.60 7.67 2.24
C VAL A 362 12.94 8.32 1.03
N ASP A 363 12.65 7.58 -0.05
CA ASP A 363 11.97 8.13 -1.23
C ASP A 363 10.57 8.69 -0.91
N ARG A 364 9.80 7.97 -0.09
CA ARG A 364 8.47 8.47 0.34
C ARG A 364 8.60 9.72 1.22
N LEU A 365 9.58 9.76 2.12
CA LEU A 365 9.84 10.93 2.97
C LEU A 365 10.31 12.14 2.15
N GLU A 366 11.17 11.95 1.14
CA GLU A 366 11.56 12.99 0.17
C GLU A 366 10.33 13.57 -0.53
N LYS A 367 9.43 12.71 -1.00
CA LYS A 367 8.18 13.13 -1.63
C LYS A 367 7.30 13.92 -0.67
N MET A 368 7.15 13.45 0.57
CA MET A 368 6.38 14.16 1.60
C MET A 368 6.97 15.54 1.92
N HIS A 369 8.30 15.68 1.93
CA HIS A 369 8.96 16.97 2.08
C HIS A 369 8.57 17.94 0.95
N THR A 370 8.38 17.45 -0.29
CA THR A 370 7.88 18.31 -1.38
C THR A 370 6.46 18.82 -1.15
N TRP A 371 5.62 18.06 -0.43
CA TRP A 371 4.24 18.45 -0.12
C TRP A 371 4.21 19.48 1.02
N PHE A 372 5.00 19.25 2.06
CA PHE A 372 5.00 20.03 3.30
C PHE A 372 6.42 20.43 3.74
N PRO A 373 7.12 21.27 2.95
CA PRO A 373 8.49 21.68 3.27
C PRO A 373 8.57 22.56 4.52
N ASP A 374 7.52 23.34 4.78
CA ASP A 374 7.48 24.32 5.88
C ASP A 374 6.82 23.78 7.17
N ARG A 375 6.37 22.52 7.16
CA ARG A 375 5.86 21.85 8.36
C ARG A 375 6.99 21.27 9.21
N GLN A 376 6.69 21.12 10.49
CA GLN A 376 7.57 20.49 11.46
C GLN A 376 7.10 19.06 11.70
N PHE A 377 7.97 18.08 11.51
CA PHE A 377 7.60 16.68 11.70
C PHE A 377 8.34 16.04 12.86
N ILE A 378 7.65 15.14 13.57
CA ILE A 378 8.28 14.11 14.38
C ILE A 378 8.14 12.76 13.66
N CYS A 379 9.17 11.91 13.77
CA CYS A 379 9.15 10.55 13.25
C CYS A 379 9.09 9.54 14.41
N ILE A 380 8.23 8.53 14.31
CA ILE A 380 8.10 7.45 15.28
C ILE A 380 8.19 6.13 14.54
N GLY A 381 9.13 5.27 14.91
CA GLY A 381 9.34 3.97 14.27
C GLY A 381 9.89 2.93 15.22
N ASP A 382 10.27 1.77 14.68
CA ASP A 382 10.76 0.63 15.47
C ASP A 382 12.26 0.34 15.23
N SER A 383 12.85 -0.50 16.08
CA SER A 383 14.23 -0.94 15.95
C SER A 383 14.41 -2.23 15.12
N THR A 384 13.34 -2.91 14.72
CA THR A 384 13.36 -4.14 13.91
C THR A 384 13.63 -3.89 12.44
N GLN A 385 13.11 -2.79 11.88
CA GLN A 385 13.28 -2.40 10.49
C GLN A 385 14.35 -1.31 10.33
N LYS A 386 14.30 -0.58 9.21
CA LYS A 386 15.27 0.45 8.81
C LYS A 386 14.83 1.88 9.17
N ASP A 387 13.98 2.03 10.18
CA ASP A 387 13.50 3.34 10.62
C ASP A 387 14.60 4.26 11.13
N PRO A 388 15.53 3.80 12.00
CA PRO A 388 16.63 4.65 12.44
C PRO A 388 17.44 5.20 11.26
N GLU A 389 17.79 4.33 10.32
CA GLU A 389 18.58 4.71 9.15
C GLU A 389 17.81 5.61 8.18
N SER A 390 16.51 5.39 8.01
CA SER A 390 15.67 6.18 7.10
C SER A 390 15.41 7.58 7.65
N TYR A 391 15.02 7.68 8.92
CA TYR A 391 14.74 8.96 9.57
C TYR A 391 16.01 9.77 9.78
N GLY A 392 17.12 9.12 10.16
CA GLY A 392 18.41 9.80 10.25
C GLY A 392 18.85 10.37 8.91
N GLU A 393 18.66 9.63 7.81
CA GLU A 393 19.02 10.09 6.48
C GLU A 393 18.18 11.29 6.03
N ILE A 394 16.85 11.23 6.15
CA ILE A 394 16.02 12.34 5.71
C ILE A 394 16.24 13.61 6.55
N ALA A 395 16.46 13.46 7.86
CA ALA A 395 16.75 14.59 8.75
C ALA A 395 18.08 15.29 8.37
N ARG A 396 19.06 14.54 7.86
CA ARG A 396 20.31 15.11 7.32
C ARG A 396 20.10 15.79 5.97
N ARG A 397 19.26 15.23 5.10
CA ARG A 397 19.00 15.78 3.77
C ARG A 397 18.19 17.08 3.83
N HIS A 398 17.27 17.19 4.79
CA HIS A 398 16.44 18.37 5.02
C HIS A 398 16.57 18.88 6.46
N PRO A 399 17.69 19.56 6.79
CA PRO A 399 17.92 20.07 8.14
C PRO A 399 16.78 20.98 8.62
N GLY A 400 16.24 20.68 9.80
CA GLY A 400 15.17 21.46 10.42
C GLY A 400 13.75 21.03 10.05
N TRP A 401 13.56 20.11 9.11
CA TRP A 401 12.24 19.56 8.78
C TRP A 401 11.76 18.56 9.84
N ILE A 402 12.60 17.56 10.14
CA ILE A 402 12.39 16.62 11.25
C ILE A 402 12.91 17.25 12.55
N LYS A 403 12.04 17.40 13.54
CA LYS A 403 12.36 17.99 14.85
C LYS A 403 12.73 16.96 15.91
N ALA A 404 12.17 15.76 15.81
CA ALA A 404 12.49 14.66 16.71
C ALA A 404 12.26 13.31 16.04
N ILE A 405 13.04 12.32 16.45
CA ILE A 405 12.99 10.93 15.99
C ILE A 405 12.87 10.02 17.22
N TYR A 406 11.82 9.22 17.29
CA TYR A 406 11.56 8.30 18.38
C TYR A 406 11.59 6.87 17.84
N ILE A 407 12.51 6.05 18.36
CA ILE A 407 12.66 4.65 17.96
C ILE A 407 12.25 3.75 19.11
N ARG A 408 11.15 3.02 18.94
CA ARG A 408 10.73 1.99 19.88
C ARG A 408 11.74 0.85 19.82
N ARG A 409 12.37 0.54 20.95
CA ARG A 409 13.17 -0.67 21.05
C ARG A 409 12.25 -1.88 21.14
N VAL A 410 12.41 -2.81 20.22
CA VAL A 410 11.73 -4.11 20.27
C VAL A 410 12.71 -5.09 20.88
N ALA A 411 12.44 -5.53 22.10
CA ALA A 411 13.16 -6.61 22.78
C ALA A 411 12.22 -7.82 22.82
N ASP A 412 12.50 -8.87 22.05
CA ASP A 412 11.70 -10.08 22.12
C ASP A 412 12.24 -10.96 23.27
N GLU A 413 11.36 -11.50 24.11
CA GLU A 413 11.78 -12.38 25.22
C GLU A 413 12.23 -13.76 24.69
N ASN A 414 11.91 -14.06 23.43
CA ASN A 414 12.28 -15.27 22.69
C ASN A 414 13.08 -14.95 21.41
N ASP A 415 13.88 -13.87 21.43
CA ASP A 415 14.48 -13.29 20.24
C ASP A 415 15.59 -14.13 19.60
N ILE A 416 15.21 -15.25 18.97
CA ILE A 416 16.11 -16.04 18.13
C ILE A 416 16.71 -15.13 17.04
N GLN A 417 15.97 -14.14 16.55
CA GLN A 417 16.44 -13.22 15.52
C GLN A 417 17.38 -12.12 16.06
N GLY A 418 17.20 -11.67 17.30
CA GLY A 418 18.13 -10.78 18.01
C GLY A 418 19.40 -11.48 18.45
N ALA A 419 19.34 -12.81 18.63
CA ALA A 419 20.54 -13.64 18.69
C ALA A 419 21.25 -13.74 17.32
N LEU A 420 20.50 -13.63 16.21
CA LEU A 420 21.05 -13.63 14.84
C LEU A 420 21.55 -12.25 14.37
N ASP A 421 20.99 -11.16 14.90
CA ASP A 421 21.45 -9.77 14.69
C ASP A 421 21.69 -9.07 16.05
N PRO A 422 22.82 -9.35 16.71
CA PRO A 422 23.15 -8.78 18.01
C PRO A 422 23.36 -7.26 17.97
N ASP A 423 23.62 -6.70 16.78
CA ASP A 423 23.84 -5.27 16.59
C ASP A 423 22.52 -4.48 16.42
N ARG A 424 21.38 -5.15 16.24
CA ARG A 424 20.07 -4.53 15.98
C ARG A 424 19.69 -3.46 16.99
N ASN A 425 19.84 -3.75 18.28
CA ASN A 425 19.53 -2.84 19.38
C ASN A 425 20.80 -2.21 19.99
N SER A 426 21.95 -2.33 19.31
CA SER A 426 23.20 -1.75 19.81
C SER A 426 23.18 -0.22 19.74
N ASN A 427 23.74 0.43 20.75
CA ASN A 427 23.94 1.89 20.73
C ASN A 427 24.74 2.32 19.50
N LYS A 428 25.75 1.52 19.12
CA LYS A 428 26.59 1.75 17.93
C LYS A 428 25.76 1.89 16.65
N ARG A 429 24.73 1.05 16.46
CA ARG A 429 23.84 1.14 15.29
C ARG A 429 23.09 2.47 15.29
N PHE A 430 22.47 2.83 16.40
CA PHE A 430 21.69 4.08 16.51
C PHE A 430 22.59 5.32 16.35
N GLU A 431 23.75 5.36 17.00
CA GLU A 431 24.75 6.42 16.82
C GLU A 431 25.21 6.52 15.37
N THR A 432 25.37 5.39 14.67
CA THR A 432 25.72 5.38 13.25
C THR A 432 24.56 5.92 12.39
N ALA A 433 23.34 5.48 12.67
CA ALA A 433 22.14 5.90 11.94
C ALA A 433 21.87 7.41 12.09
N PHE A 434 22.15 7.97 13.27
CA PHE A 434 21.93 9.38 13.60
C PHE A 434 23.20 10.23 13.61
N LYS A 435 24.32 9.69 13.10
CA LYS A 435 25.58 10.43 12.99
C LYS A 435 25.37 11.79 12.31
N GLY A 436 25.88 12.85 12.95
CA GLY A 436 25.79 14.23 12.46
C GLY A 436 24.48 14.95 12.79
N LEU A 437 23.56 14.31 13.51
CA LEU A 437 22.39 14.95 14.12
C LEU A 437 22.69 15.32 15.57
N ASP A 438 22.03 16.37 16.08
CA ASP A 438 22.03 16.69 17.51
C ASP A 438 21.46 15.51 18.31
N GLU A 439 22.15 15.11 19.39
CA GLU A 439 21.74 14.01 20.27
C GLU A 439 20.35 14.22 20.86
N LYS A 440 19.91 15.47 21.04
CA LYS A 440 18.57 15.80 21.55
C LYS A 440 17.46 15.54 20.54
N MET A 441 17.78 15.36 19.25
CA MET A 441 16.79 15.11 18.20
C MET A 441 16.34 13.64 18.14
N TRP A 442 16.98 12.71 18.85
CA TRP A 442 16.59 11.31 18.78
C TRP A 442 16.56 10.63 20.14
N LEU A 443 15.62 9.71 20.30
CA LEU A 443 15.42 8.94 21.51
C LEU A 443 15.05 7.51 21.13
N VAL A 444 15.81 6.54 21.64
CA VAL A 444 15.42 5.13 21.64
C VAL A 444 14.69 4.87 22.96
N PHE A 445 13.43 4.46 22.88
CA PHE A 445 12.56 4.32 24.07
C PHE A 445 12.06 2.90 24.24
N ASP A 446 11.82 2.52 25.50
CA ASP A 446 11.15 1.28 25.88
C ASP A 446 9.72 1.56 26.37
N ASP A 447 9.47 2.77 26.90
CA ASP A 447 8.16 3.23 27.38
C ASP A 447 7.66 4.46 26.59
N ALA A 448 6.42 4.40 26.10
CA ALA A 448 5.75 5.47 25.37
C ALA A 448 5.69 6.80 26.17
N ASP A 449 5.70 6.71 27.50
CA ASP A 449 5.69 7.85 28.41
C ASP A 449 6.96 8.71 28.31
N GLU A 450 8.09 8.13 27.87
CA GLU A 450 9.33 8.86 27.59
C GLU A 450 9.15 9.82 26.40
N VAL A 451 8.48 9.34 25.34
CA VAL A 451 8.17 10.12 24.14
C VAL A 451 7.24 11.28 24.50
N ARG A 452 6.18 11.01 25.28
CA ARG A 452 5.22 12.02 25.74
C ARG A 452 5.92 13.18 26.46
N ARG A 453 6.82 12.87 27.40
CA ARG A 453 7.59 13.89 28.15
C ARG A 453 8.53 14.67 27.23
N ASN A 454 9.18 14.00 26.28
CA ASN A 454 10.09 14.64 25.34
C ASN A 454 9.35 15.62 24.41
N VAL A 455 8.21 15.21 23.84
CA VAL A 455 7.38 16.08 22.99
C VAL A 455 6.83 17.28 23.78
N GLN A 456 6.47 17.08 25.05
CA GLN A 456 6.06 18.18 25.92
C GLN A 456 7.17 19.23 26.13
N LEU A 457 8.45 18.83 26.12
CA LEU A 457 9.58 19.75 26.19
C LEU A 457 9.85 20.43 24.84
N LEU A 458 9.64 19.72 23.74
CA LEU A 458 9.83 20.24 22.37
C LEU A 458 8.82 21.35 22.01
N THR A 459 7.63 21.32 22.61
CA THR A 459 6.49 22.20 22.29
C THR A 459 6.32 23.37 23.25
N ARG A 460 7.15 23.46 24.30
CA ARG A 460 7.25 24.61 25.21
C ARG A 460 8.29 25.59 24.70
#